data_AF-A0A109FCB8-F1
#
_entry.id   AF-A0A109FCB8-F1
#
_cell.length_a   1.000
_cell.length_b   1.000
_cell.length_c   1.000
_cell.angle_alpha   90.00
_cell.angle_beta   90.00
_cell.angle_gamma   90.00
#
_symmetry.space_group_name_H-M   'P 1'
#
loop_
_entity.id
_entity.type
_entity.pdbx_description
1 polymer ?
#
loop_
_entity_poly.entity_id
_entity_poly.type
_entity_poly.pdbx_seq_one_letter_code
_entity_poly.pdbx_strand_id
1 'polypeptide(L)'
;MDRLTEYLEETIEAIDSDQAAAYDVEYSASMCGKSGVLTVRLGDNGTYVLNKQPPNKQIWLSNELFLTHRIPRNRYSGPKRYDWDKQHHVWFYHRDGDLLHDLLNRELRQALGDDSIEVDLAERVDD
;
A
#
# COMPACT_ATOMS: atom_id res chain seq x y z
N MET A 1 -5.75 -2.92 -8.40
CA MET A 1 -4.53 -2.10 -8.27
C MET A 1 -4.79 -0.76 -8.90
N ASP A 2 -5.27 -0.72 -10.14
CA ASP A 2 -5.74 0.51 -10.80
C ASP A 2 -6.70 1.32 -9.91
N ARG A 3 -7.74 0.70 -9.35
CA ARG A 3 -8.64 1.35 -8.37
C ARG A 3 -7.97 1.87 -7.10
N LEU A 4 -6.94 1.16 -6.61
CA LEU A 4 -6.19 1.63 -5.45
C LEU A 4 -5.37 2.86 -5.82
N THR A 5 -4.78 2.88 -7.02
CA THR A 5 -4.07 4.04 -7.55
C THR A 5 -5.02 5.23 -7.64
N GLU A 6 -6.14 5.09 -8.35
CA GLU A 6 -7.15 6.15 -8.52
C GLU A 6 -7.65 6.67 -7.15
N TYR A 7 -7.99 5.77 -6.23
CA TYR A 7 -8.43 6.14 -4.89
C TYR A 7 -7.39 6.96 -4.12
N LEU A 8 -6.11 6.58 -4.19
CA LEU A 8 -5.04 7.28 -3.49
C LEU A 8 -4.71 8.62 -4.13
N GLU A 9 -4.77 8.72 -5.46
CA GLU A 9 -4.65 9.99 -6.20
C GLU A 9 -5.74 10.96 -5.76
N GLU A 10 -7.01 10.54 -5.81
CA GLU A 10 -8.16 11.37 -5.36
C GLU A 10 -8.03 11.76 -3.88
N THR A 11 -7.60 10.85 -3.02
CA THR A 11 -7.40 11.12 -1.59
C THR A 11 -6.31 12.17 -1.38
N ILE A 12 -5.18 12.06 -2.08
CA ILE A 12 -4.07 13.02 -1.95
C ILE A 12 -4.46 14.39 -2.52
N GLU A 13 -5.19 14.43 -3.63
CA GLU A 13 -5.71 15.68 -4.20
C GLU A 13 -6.72 16.37 -3.28
N ALA A 14 -7.52 15.59 -2.54
CA ALA A 14 -8.48 16.12 -1.57
C ALA A 14 -7.83 16.68 -0.30
N ILE A 15 -6.59 16.31 0.01
CA ILE A 15 -5.87 16.81 1.19
C ILE A 15 -5.37 18.22 0.91
N ASP A 16 -6.07 19.21 1.46
CA ASP A 16 -5.65 20.62 1.48
C ASP A 16 -4.55 20.80 2.54
N SER A 17 -3.30 20.49 2.16
CA SER A 17 -2.13 20.71 3.02
C SER A 17 -0.97 21.34 2.25
N ASP A 18 -0.16 22.14 2.94
CA ASP A 18 1.12 22.64 2.42
C ASP A 18 2.07 21.51 1.98
N GLN A 19 1.83 20.27 2.45
CA GLN A 19 2.59 19.08 2.09
C GLN A 19 2.04 18.33 0.88
N ALA A 20 0.89 18.72 0.31
CA ALA A 20 0.31 18.04 -0.84
C ALA A 20 1.29 18.00 -2.03
N ALA A 21 2.11 19.04 -2.20
CA ALA A 21 3.15 19.07 -3.24
C ALA A 21 4.29 18.06 -3.03
N ALA A 22 4.42 17.49 -1.82
CA ALA A 22 5.39 16.46 -1.50
C ALA A 22 4.81 15.04 -1.60
N TYR A 23 3.49 14.91 -1.79
CA TYR A 23 2.81 13.64 -1.94
C TYR A 23 2.61 13.32 -3.42
N ASP A 24 2.83 12.07 -3.79
CA ASP A 24 2.80 11.63 -5.18
C ASP A 24 2.44 10.14 -5.25
N VAL A 25 1.63 9.78 -6.25
CA VAL A 25 1.20 8.40 -6.50
C VAL A 25 1.52 8.07 -7.95
N GLU A 26 2.30 7.01 -8.15
CA GLU A 26 2.72 6.57 -9.47
C GLU A 26 2.45 5.07 -9.61
N TYR A 27 1.68 4.69 -10.64
CA TYR A 27 1.49 3.29 -11.00
C TYR A 27 2.15 2.95 -12.34
N SER A 28 3.16 2.09 -12.27
CA SER A 28 3.84 1.54 -13.44
C SER A 28 3.27 0.17 -13.79
N ALA A 29 2.33 0.15 -14.74
CA ALA A 29 1.73 -1.08 -15.24
C ALA A 29 2.66 -1.81 -16.22
N SER A 30 2.64 -3.15 -16.21
CA SER A 30 3.26 -3.93 -17.28
C SER A 30 2.40 -3.91 -18.55
N MET A 31 3.00 -4.27 -19.68
CA MET A 31 2.34 -4.26 -21.00
C MET A 31 1.03 -5.08 -21.06
N CYS A 32 0.84 -6.05 -20.16
CA CYS A 32 -0.36 -6.87 -20.07
C CYS A 32 -1.39 -6.33 -19.05
N GLY A 33 -1.08 -5.25 -18.31
CA GLY A 33 -1.93 -4.64 -17.28
C GLY A 33 -2.12 -5.48 -16.02
N LYS A 34 -1.75 -6.77 -16.05
CA LYS A 34 -1.97 -7.69 -14.94
C LYS A 34 -1.01 -7.42 -13.78
N SER A 35 0.25 -7.11 -14.06
CA SER A 35 1.26 -6.81 -13.06
C SER A 35 1.62 -5.33 -13.09
N GLY A 36 2.15 -4.83 -11.98
CA GLY A 36 2.57 -3.43 -11.91
C GLY A 36 3.14 -3.09 -10.55
N VAL A 37 3.78 -1.92 -10.49
CA VAL A 37 4.37 -1.37 -9.27
C VAL A 37 3.65 -0.07 -8.96
N LEU A 38 2.98 -0.02 -7.81
CA LEU A 38 2.41 1.21 -7.24
C LEU A 38 3.44 1.81 -6.28
N THR A 39 3.82 3.06 -6.51
CA THR A 39 4.70 3.84 -5.64
C THR A 39 3.89 4.98 -5.05
N VAL A 40 3.88 5.09 -3.72
CA VAL A 40 3.18 6.17 -2.98
C VAL A 40 4.22 6.90 -2.15
N ARG A 41 4.50 8.15 -2.51
CA ARG A 41 5.43 9.03 -1.80
C ARG A 41 4.62 9.93 -0.90
N LEU A 42 4.99 10.00 0.38
CA LEU A 42 4.28 10.78 1.40
C LEU A 42 5.22 11.83 2.01
N GLY A 43 6.08 12.45 1.20
CA GLY A 43 7.07 13.44 1.65
C GLY A 43 7.98 12.89 2.76
N ASP A 44 8.08 13.62 3.87
CA ASP A 44 8.89 13.23 5.04
C ASP A 44 8.39 11.94 5.72
N ASN A 45 7.18 11.49 5.38
CA ASN A 45 6.60 10.31 5.98
C ASN A 45 7.18 9.02 5.41
N GLY A 46 7.82 9.09 4.23
CA GLY A 46 8.45 7.96 3.56
C GLY A 46 7.75 7.56 2.26
N THR A 47 8.12 6.39 1.74
CA THR A 47 7.60 5.87 0.45
C THR A 47 7.14 4.42 0.60
N TYR A 48 5.96 4.12 0.06
CA TYR A 48 5.46 2.77 -0.12
C TYR A 48 5.68 2.33 -1.56
N VAL A 49 6.15 1.09 -1.72
CA VAL A 49 6.24 0.45 -3.03
C VAL A 49 5.54 -0.90 -2.95
N LEU A 50 4.42 -1.01 -3.65
CA LEU A 50 3.61 -2.22 -3.77
C LEU A 50 3.81 -2.82 -5.16
N ASN A 51 4.48 -3.96 -5.22
CA ASN A 51 4.71 -4.71 -6.45
C ASN A 51 3.71 -5.88 -6.54
N LYS A 52 2.76 -5.79 -7.47
CA LYS A 52 1.77 -6.83 -7.74
C LYS A 52 2.35 -7.88 -8.69
N GLN A 53 2.36 -9.14 -8.24
CA GLN A 53 2.84 -10.31 -8.98
C GLN A 53 1.71 -11.35 -9.15
N PRO A 54 0.83 -11.16 -10.16
CA PRO A 54 -0.35 -12.01 -10.36
C PRO A 54 -0.07 -13.49 -10.59
N PRO A 55 0.95 -13.91 -11.38
CA PRO A 55 1.22 -15.33 -11.59
C PRO A 55 1.41 -16.11 -10.29
N ASN A 56 2.01 -15.46 -9.29
CA ASN A 56 2.29 -16.06 -7.99
C ASN A 56 1.21 -15.76 -6.94
N LYS A 57 0.19 -14.95 -7.28
CA LYS A 57 -0.80 -14.41 -6.34
C LYS A 57 -0.12 -13.79 -5.12
N GLN A 58 0.78 -12.86 -5.40
CA GLN A 58 1.60 -12.19 -4.41
C GLN A 58 1.57 -10.68 -4.58
N ILE A 59 1.67 -9.99 -3.45
CA ILE A 59 1.99 -8.57 -3.38
C ILE A 59 3.22 -8.41 -2.50
N TRP A 60 4.23 -7.72 -3.02
CA TRP A 60 5.43 -7.39 -2.28
C TRP A 60 5.34 -5.93 -1.86
N LEU A 61 5.46 -5.67 -0.57
CA LEU A 61 5.47 -4.35 0.01
C LEU A 61 6.88 -4.04 0.52
N SER A 62 7.53 -3.06 -0.07
CA SER A 62 8.69 -2.40 0.53
C SER A 62 8.27 -1.04 1.04
N ASN A 63 8.59 -0.76 2.30
CA ASN A 63 8.27 0.49 2.96
C ASN A 63 9.58 1.14 3.46
N GLU A 64 9.77 2.42 3.15
CA GLU A 64 10.83 3.28 3.70
C GLU A 64 10.24 4.29 4.70
N LEU A 65 9.37 3.86 5.61
CA LEU A 65 8.75 4.77 6.58
C LEU A 65 9.77 5.28 7.62
N PHE A 66 10.04 6.59 7.59
CA PHE A 66 10.87 7.27 8.59
C PHE A 66 10.08 7.73 9.83
N LEU A 67 8.74 7.79 9.76
CA LEU A 67 7.89 8.24 10.88
C LEU A 67 7.94 7.34 12.11
N THR A 68 8.53 6.16 12.00
CA THR A 68 8.67 5.27 13.14
C THR A 68 10.01 5.46 13.87
N HIS A 69 10.31 6.69 14.30
CA HIS A 69 11.20 6.86 15.46
C HIS A 69 10.64 6.15 16.73
N ARG A 70 9.39 5.66 16.67
CA ARG A 70 8.71 4.85 17.70
C ARG A 70 8.62 3.34 17.43
N ILE A 71 8.95 2.83 16.25
CA ILE A 71 9.12 1.38 16.03
C ILE A 71 10.63 1.12 15.95
N PRO A 72 11.21 0.26 16.79
CA PRO A 72 12.65 0.01 16.73
C PRO A 72 13.02 -0.44 15.30
N ARG A 73 14.03 0.21 14.70
CA ARG A 73 14.63 -0.12 13.39
C ARG A 73 15.08 -1.61 13.24
N ASN A 74 14.93 -2.39 14.31
CA ASN A 74 15.17 -3.83 14.39
C ASN A 74 13.92 -4.68 14.03
N ARG A 75 12.74 -4.10 13.79
CA ARG A 75 11.57 -4.86 13.34
C ARG A 75 11.54 -4.93 11.80
N TYR A 76 12.40 -5.80 11.26
CA TYR A 76 12.45 -6.28 9.86
C TYR A 76 12.45 -5.20 8.76
N SER A 77 13.65 -4.76 8.37
CA SER A 77 13.92 -3.80 7.28
C SER A 77 13.82 -4.40 5.86
N GLY A 78 13.05 -5.48 5.69
CA GLY A 78 12.98 -6.22 4.44
C GLY A 78 11.59 -6.15 3.81
N PRO A 79 11.47 -6.36 2.48
CA PRO A 79 10.17 -6.41 1.81
C PRO A 79 9.24 -7.43 2.49
N LYS A 80 8.02 -7.00 2.81
CA LYS A 80 6.95 -7.89 3.28
C LYS A 80 6.29 -8.54 2.06
N ARG A 81 6.09 -9.85 2.11
CA ARG A 81 5.44 -10.61 1.04
C ARG A 81 4.06 -11.07 1.50
N TYR A 82 3.03 -10.54 0.89
CA TYR A 82 1.65 -10.92 1.14
C TYR A 82 1.21 -11.95 0.10
N ASP A 83 0.63 -13.04 0.59
CA ASP A 83 0.06 -14.12 -0.21
C ASP A 83 -1.48 -14.02 -0.17
N TRP A 84 -2.16 -14.41 -1.24
CA TRP A 84 -3.63 -14.33 -1.34
C TRP A 84 -4.33 -15.51 -0.64
N ASP A 85 -5.18 -15.23 0.34
CA ASP A 85 -6.11 -16.18 0.91
C ASP A 85 -7.41 -16.20 0.10
N LYS A 86 -7.66 -17.32 -0.60
CA LYS A 86 -8.87 -17.50 -1.42
C LYS A 86 -10.15 -17.68 -0.60
N GLN A 87 -10.06 -18.17 0.64
CA GLN A 87 -11.22 -18.44 1.47
C GLN A 87 -11.76 -17.15 2.08
N HIS A 88 -10.86 -16.28 2.55
CA HIS A 88 -11.22 -15.03 3.22
C HIS A 88 -11.13 -13.81 2.29
N HIS A 89 -10.63 -13.97 1.07
CA HIS A 89 -10.42 -12.90 0.10
C HIS A 89 -9.52 -11.78 0.63
N VAL A 90 -8.44 -12.14 1.31
CA VAL A 90 -7.48 -11.19 1.91
C VAL A 90 -6.05 -11.49 1.54
N TRP A 91 -5.23 -10.43 1.56
CA TRP A 91 -3.78 -10.49 1.44
C TRP A 91 -3.16 -10.57 2.83
N PHE A 92 -2.49 -11.67 3.17
CA PHE A 92 -1.96 -11.91 4.51
C PHE A 92 -0.43 -12.10 4.48
N TYR A 93 0.25 -11.65 5.54
CA TYR A 93 1.68 -11.87 5.72
C TYR A 93 1.94 -13.12 6.57
N HIS A 94 2.64 -14.09 5.99
CA HIS A 94 2.81 -15.41 6.62
C HIS A 94 3.59 -15.40 7.95
N ARG A 95 4.41 -14.37 8.20
CA ARG A 95 5.32 -14.33 9.35
C ARG A 95 4.60 -13.98 10.65
N ASP A 96 3.68 -13.02 10.61
CA ASP A 96 3.01 -12.45 11.78
C ASP A 96 1.47 -12.48 11.66
N GLY A 97 0.94 -12.84 10.49
CA GLY A 97 -0.50 -12.89 10.23
C GLY A 97 -1.12 -11.53 9.92
N ASP A 98 -0.32 -10.45 9.80
CA ASP A 98 -0.84 -9.11 9.50
C ASP A 98 -1.49 -9.09 8.11
N LEU A 99 -2.60 -8.36 7.99
CA LEU A 99 -3.31 -8.18 6.73
C LEU A 99 -2.79 -6.92 6.03
N LEU A 100 -2.65 -6.98 4.70
CA LEU A 100 -2.14 -5.85 3.92
C LEU A 100 -3.06 -4.63 4.02
N HIS A 101 -4.37 -4.83 3.97
CA HIS A 101 -5.33 -3.73 4.08
C HIS A 101 -5.29 -3.06 5.46
N ASP A 102 -5.18 -3.84 6.55
CA ASP A 102 -5.06 -3.30 7.90
C ASP A 102 -3.79 -2.45 8.06
N LEU A 103 -2.67 -2.94 7.49
CA LEU A 103 -1.42 -2.20 7.50
C LEU A 103 -1.55 -0.87 6.75
N LEU A 104 -2.04 -0.90 5.50
CA LEU A 104 -2.16 0.31 4.68
C LEU A 104 -3.13 1.30 5.29
N ASN A 105 -4.30 0.87 5.76
CA ASN A 105 -5.26 1.75 6.43
C ASN A 105 -4.63 2.42 7.66
N ARG A 106 -3.99 1.63 8.54
CA ARG A 106 -3.36 2.18 9.74
C ARG A 106 -2.29 3.21 9.41
N GLU A 107 -1.38 2.87 8.50
CA GLU A 107 -0.22 3.73 8.24
C GLU A 107 -0.55 4.94 7.35
N LEU A 108 -1.47 4.80 6.38
CA LEU A 108 -1.92 5.93 5.55
C LEU A 108 -2.75 6.93 6.35
N ARG A 109 -3.68 6.47 7.21
CA ARG A 109 -4.42 7.35 8.12
C ARG A 109 -3.47 8.16 9.00
N GLN A 110 -2.44 7.50 9.54
CA GLN A 110 -1.45 8.18 10.38
C GLN A 110 -0.59 9.17 9.59
N ALA A 111 -0.13 8.80 8.39
CA ALA A 111 0.75 9.63 7.58
C ALA A 111 0.03 10.85 6.99
N LEU A 112 -1.23 10.67 6.56
CA LEU A 112 -2.05 11.71 5.96
C LEU A 112 -2.91 12.48 6.97
N GLY A 113 -3.02 11.98 8.20
CA GLY A 113 -3.81 12.62 9.26
C GLY A 113 -5.32 12.57 9.04
N ASP A 114 -5.80 11.63 8.22
CA ASP A 114 -7.20 11.47 7.85
C ASP A 114 -7.70 10.07 8.21
N ASP A 115 -8.59 9.99 9.20
CA ASP A 115 -9.20 8.74 9.67
C ASP A 115 -10.25 8.17 8.71
N SER A 116 -10.71 8.95 7.72
CA SER A 116 -11.72 8.53 6.74
C SER A 116 -11.15 7.65 5.62
N ILE A 117 -9.82 7.54 5.53
CA ILE A 117 -9.15 6.70 4.54
C ILE A 117 -9.56 5.24 4.73
N GLU A 118 -10.04 4.61 3.66
CA GLU A 118 -10.46 3.21 3.62
C GLU A 118 -9.92 2.52 2.36
N VAL A 119 -8.83 1.78 2.54
CA VAL A 119 -8.22 0.97 1.49
C VAL A 119 -8.87 -0.41 1.46
N ASP A 120 -9.62 -0.69 0.39
CA ASP A 120 -10.15 -2.01 0.07
C ASP A 120 -9.28 -2.69 -1.00
N LEU A 121 -8.76 -3.88 -0.67
CA LEU A 121 -7.95 -4.71 -1.56
C LEU A 121 -8.60 -6.05 -1.91
N ALA A 122 -9.89 -6.22 -1.62
CA ALA A 122 -10.61 -7.40 -2.04
C ALA A 122 -10.60 -7.49 -3.58
N GLU A 123 -9.95 -8.53 -4.12
CA GLU A 123 -10.14 -8.87 -5.52
C GLU A 123 -11.55 -9.43 -5.67
N ARG A 124 -12.42 -8.70 -6.40
CA ARG A 124 -13.67 -9.30 -6.88
C ARG A 124 -13.29 -10.52 -7.70
N VAL A 125 -13.94 -11.64 -7.42
CA VAL A 125 -13.89 -12.79 -8.31
C VAL A 125 -14.59 -12.32 -9.58
N ASP A 126 -13.81 -11.94 -10.58
CA ASP A 126 -14.34 -11.89 -11.95
C ASP A 126 -14.62 -13.36 -12.32
N ASP A 127 -15.89 -13.77 -12.16
CA ASP A 127 -16.43 -15.05 -12.63
C ASP A 127 -16.37 -15.15 -14.17
#